data_AF-A0A6S6T3C6-F1
#
_entry.id   AF-A0A6S6T3C6-F1
#
_cell.length_a   1.000
_cell.length_b   1.000
_cell.length_c   1.000
_cell.angle_alpha   90.00
_cell.angle_beta   90.00
_cell.angle_gamma   90.00
#
_symmetry.space_group_name_H-M   'P 1'
#
loop_
_entity.id
_entity.type
_entity.pdbx_description
1 polymer ?
#
loop_
_entity_poly.entity_id
_entity_poly.type
_entity_poly.pdbx_seq_one_letter_code
_entity_poly.pdbx_strand_id
1 'polypeptide(L)'
;DNRRSLGCSRQYFKKRSLRHLDHLSAYDEDAYIEFAKQVLLSVNPYDKEFEAFTTEYYDDNWNMKTKKYDAYASHLTFMKILFGAGQRYMLATSKKVWETANKNIKDEIRPELYKELWDKNVETVVEVLVKSKVLLVQTFAFNILKDNPKALKNIGLEMLLQMMNLAHDEARKLFFEVLKEEYTKTEDTRIIKACLFSEDEEINAFAIEKIGSNLDFLLEEKMMVEIIEKCDEKTMNQIFTLVPKLENKRVIVDDIISKILRDVFPFKPIEVKRMYKLLRYSTDAIKVEDITKLMEEDELNERHLFAVRIIRLKALVHLELPLALKEKIAQYEHPEMLATTIYLLGQLEESELMTAHEMLVTFLYHEEKAVYKEARSIIETLAMDERNGSVLLKAIVEKSFVSASD
;
A
#
# COMPACT_ATOMS: atom_id res chain seq x y z
N ASP A 1 -5.70 -43.81 24.72
CA ASP A 1 -6.65 -42.95 25.45
C ASP A 1 -6.05 -41.68 26.06
N ASN A 2 -5.79 -40.66 25.23
CA ASN A 2 -5.39 -39.35 25.76
C ASN A 2 -5.96 -38.19 24.92
N ARG A 3 -7.26 -38.26 24.58
CA ARG A 3 -8.02 -37.10 24.09
C ARG A 3 -8.78 -36.45 25.25
N ARG A 4 -8.04 -35.84 26.20
CA ARG A 4 -8.62 -35.07 27.30
C ARG A 4 -9.22 -33.75 26.80
N SER A 5 -10.56 -33.73 26.76
CA SER A 5 -11.50 -32.64 27.11
C SER A 5 -11.23 -31.15 26.80
N LEU A 6 -10.36 -30.75 25.88
CA LEU A 6 -10.25 -29.33 25.47
C LEU A 6 -11.52 -28.79 24.77
N GLY A 7 -12.37 -29.68 24.23
CA GLY A 7 -13.61 -29.29 23.55
C GLY A 7 -14.79 -28.90 24.45
N CYS A 8 -14.77 -29.29 25.74
CA CYS A 8 -15.88 -29.00 26.66
C CYS A 8 -15.90 -27.53 27.12
N SER A 9 -14.74 -26.89 27.26
CA SER A 9 -14.65 -25.47 27.68
C SER A 9 -15.11 -24.52 26.57
N ARG A 10 -14.69 -24.73 25.32
CA ARG A 10 -15.03 -23.82 24.21
C ARG A 10 -16.52 -23.81 23.86
N GLN A 11 -17.13 -24.99 23.74
CA GLN A 11 -18.58 -25.08 23.51
C GLN A 11 -19.39 -24.54 24.70
N TYR A 12 -18.90 -24.75 25.92
CA TYR A 12 -19.50 -24.15 27.11
C TYR A 12 -19.49 -22.62 27.04
N PHE A 13 -18.36 -22.00 26.68
CA PHE A 13 -18.26 -20.55 26.53
C PHE A 13 -19.17 -20.03 25.42
N LYS A 14 -19.22 -20.66 24.24
CA LYS A 14 -20.15 -20.28 23.16
C LYS A 14 -21.61 -20.25 23.64
N LYS A 15 -22.03 -21.28 24.38
CA LYS A 15 -23.40 -21.36 24.95
C LYS A 15 -23.62 -20.38 26.10
N ARG A 16 -22.59 -20.10 26.90
CA ARG A 16 -22.67 -19.13 28.00
C ARG A 16 -22.78 -17.70 27.45
N SER A 17 -22.00 -17.33 26.45
CA SER A 17 -22.11 -16.03 25.78
C SER A 17 -23.47 -15.81 25.14
N LEU A 18 -24.04 -16.84 24.51
CA LEU A 18 -25.41 -16.78 23.98
C LEU A 18 -26.44 -16.51 25.08
N ARG A 19 -26.41 -17.29 26.17
CA ARG A 19 -27.32 -17.07 27.32
C ARG A 19 -27.12 -15.71 27.98
N HIS A 20 -25.89 -15.22 28.01
CA HIS A 20 -25.59 -13.90 28.55
C HIS A 20 -26.19 -12.81 27.66
N LEU A 21 -26.07 -12.92 26.34
CA LEU A 21 -26.73 -12.02 25.39
C LEU A 21 -28.26 -11.99 25.61
N ASP A 22 -28.90 -13.16 25.73
CA ASP A 22 -30.35 -13.27 25.99
C ASP A 22 -30.76 -12.68 27.35
N HIS A 23 -29.85 -12.72 28.34
CA HIS A 23 -30.09 -12.11 29.65
C HIS A 23 -29.98 -10.58 29.57
N LEU A 24 -28.94 -10.06 28.92
CA LEU A 24 -28.75 -8.61 28.77
C LEU A 24 -29.93 -7.97 28.05
N SER A 25 -30.40 -8.56 26.95
CA SER A 25 -31.52 -7.99 26.20
C SER A 25 -32.84 -7.93 26.97
N ALA A 26 -33.00 -8.73 28.03
CA ALA A 26 -34.19 -8.73 28.86
C ALA A 26 -34.14 -7.72 30.03
N TYR A 27 -32.95 -7.32 30.46
CA TYR A 27 -32.77 -6.58 31.73
C TYR A 27 -31.89 -5.32 31.61
N ASP A 28 -31.09 -5.17 30.56
CA ASP A 28 -30.14 -4.07 30.38
C ASP A 28 -29.87 -3.81 28.88
N GLU A 29 -30.64 -2.89 28.27
CA GLU A 29 -30.56 -2.54 26.85
C GLU A 29 -29.17 -2.00 26.47
N ASP A 30 -28.56 -1.17 27.30
CA ASP A 30 -27.27 -0.53 27.02
C ASP A 30 -26.13 -1.56 27.08
N ALA A 31 -26.13 -2.42 28.09
CA ALA A 31 -25.16 -3.50 28.19
C ALA A 31 -25.32 -4.52 27.05
N TYR A 32 -26.55 -4.75 26.57
CA TYR A 32 -26.77 -5.57 25.37
C TYR A 32 -26.08 -4.97 24.15
N ILE A 33 -26.28 -3.67 23.88
CA ILE A 33 -25.70 -3.00 22.72
C ILE A 33 -24.17 -3.01 22.79
N GLU A 34 -23.59 -2.68 23.95
CA GLU A 34 -22.13 -2.71 24.11
C GLU A 34 -21.57 -4.13 23.93
N PHE A 35 -22.18 -5.14 24.54
CA PHE A 35 -21.74 -6.52 24.38
C PHE A 35 -21.86 -7.00 22.93
N ALA A 36 -22.98 -6.70 22.26
CA ALA A 36 -23.20 -7.06 20.88
C ALA A 36 -22.18 -6.38 19.94
N LYS A 37 -21.92 -5.09 20.15
CA LYS A 37 -20.86 -4.34 19.44
C LYS A 37 -19.51 -5.05 19.56
N GLN A 38 -19.09 -5.39 20.77
CA GLN A 38 -17.81 -6.07 20.99
C GLN A 38 -17.76 -7.44 20.31
N VAL A 39 -18.86 -8.20 20.32
CA VAL A 39 -18.94 -9.47 19.59
C VAL A 39 -18.79 -9.26 18.09
N LEU A 40 -19.50 -8.29 17.50
CA LEU A 40 -19.44 -7.99 16.06
C LEU A 40 -18.04 -7.53 15.62
N LEU A 41 -17.38 -6.69 16.43
CA LEU A 41 -16.04 -6.15 16.15
C LEU A 41 -14.91 -7.14 16.45
N SER A 42 -15.16 -8.19 17.24
CA SER A 42 -14.15 -9.21 17.54
C SER A 42 -13.86 -10.17 16.37
N VAL A 43 -14.69 -10.17 15.34
CA VAL A 43 -14.61 -11.13 14.23
C VAL A 43 -13.68 -10.60 13.13
N ASN A 44 -12.69 -11.42 12.75
CA ASN A 44 -11.76 -11.12 11.67
C ASN A 44 -12.12 -11.93 10.41
N PRO A 45 -12.23 -11.31 9.22
CA PRO A 45 -12.58 -12.03 7.98
C PRO A 45 -11.57 -13.08 7.54
N TYR A 46 -10.32 -13.06 8.02
CA TYR A 46 -9.25 -14.00 7.61
C TYR A 46 -9.15 -15.26 8.47
N ASP A 47 -9.99 -15.39 9.51
CA ASP A 47 -9.94 -16.56 10.38
C ASP A 47 -10.62 -17.76 9.72
N LYS A 48 -9.83 -18.77 9.38
CA LYS A 48 -10.30 -20.06 8.82
C LYS A 48 -11.38 -20.75 9.67
N GLU A 49 -11.48 -20.39 10.96
CA GLU A 49 -12.54 -20.87 11.85
C GLU A 49 -13.95 -20.52 11.34
N PHE A 50 -14.09 -19.42 10.61
CA PHE A 50 -15.38 -18.89 10.20
C PHE A 50 -15.73 -19.16 8.75
N GLU A 51 -14.91 -19.92 8.03
CA GLU A 51 -15.21 -20.36 6.67
C GLU A 51 -16.44 -21.28 6.62
N ALA A 52 -17.11 -21.31 5.47
CA ALA A 52 -18.15 -22.28 5.21
C ALA A 52 -17.57 -23.71 5.26
N PHE A 53 -18.30 -24.64 5.86
CA PHE A 53 -17.81 -26.01 6.04
C PHE A 53 -18.90 -27.04 5.75
N THR A 54 -18.46 -28.28 5.56
CA THR A 54 -19.33 -29.40 5.25
C THR A 54 -19.11 -30.52 6.26
N THR A 55 -20.18 -31.16 6.70
CA THR A 55 -20.13 -32.36 7.55
C THR A 55 -20.83 -33.51 6.87
N GLU A 56 -20.25 -34.69 6.95
CA GLU A 56 -20.84 -35.93 6.49
C GLU A 56 -21.42 -36.70 7.67
N TYR A 57 -22.60 -37.31 7.49
CA TYR A 57 -23.26 -38.15 8.49
C TYR A 57 -24.06 -39.26 7.79
N TYR A 58 -24.33 -40.35 8.50
CA TYR A 58 -25.19 -41.42 8.00
C TYR A 58 -26.63 -41.18 8.47
N ASP A 59 -27.60 -41.34 7.56
CA ASP A 59 -29.01 -41.41 7.95
C ASP A 59 -29.39 -42.77 8.54
N ASP A 60 -30.64 -42.93 8.99
CA ASP A 60 -31.13 -44.16 9.61
C ASP A 60 -31.06 -45.39 8.67
N ASN A 61 -30.92 -45.16 7.36
CA ASN A 61 -30.79 -46.18 6.32
C ASN A 61 -29.33 -46.40 5.90
N TRP A 62 -28.36 -45.92 6.68
CA TRP A 62 -26.92 -45.99 6.38
C TRP A 62 -26.50 -45.32 5.07
N ASN A 63 -27.30 -44.38 4.56
CA ASN A 63 -26.87 -43.58 3.42
C ASN A 63 -26.03 -42.40 3.92
N MET A 64 -24.88 -42.19 3.28
CA MET A 64 -24.06 -41.01 3.54
C MET A 64 -24.80 -39.76 3.05
N LYS A 65 -24.99 -38.81 3.96
CA LYS A 65 -25.57 -37.49 3.71
C LYS A 65 -24.54 -36.42 4.01
N THR A 66 -24.60 -35.36 3.23
CA THR A 66 -23.68 -34.23 3.33
C THR A 66 -24.46 -32.98 3.69
N LYS A 67 -24.06 -32.29 4.76
CA LYS A 67 -24.68 -31.04 5.22
C LYS A 67 -23.68 -29.90 5.10
N LYS A 68 -24.07 -28.86 4.37
CA LYS A 68 -23.28 -27.64 4.19
C LYS A 68 -23.73 -26.60 5.21
N TYR A 69 -22.77 -25.88 5.77
CA TYR A 69 -22.98 -24.77 6.68
C TYR A 69 -22.33 -23.52 6.11
N ASP A 70 -23.04 -22.40 6.21
CA ASP A 70 -22.54 -21.10 5.79
C ASP A 70 -21.41 -20.62 6.72
N ALA A 71 -20.68 -19.61 6.27
CA ALA A 71 -19.67 -18.94 7.09
C ALA A 71 -20.26 -18.48 8.44
N TYR A 72 -19.43 -18.47 9.48
CA TYR A 72 -19.80 -18.08 10.85
C TYR A 72 -20.88 -18.96 11.53
N ALA A 73 -21.36 -20.05 10.90
CA ALA A 73 -22.40 -20.91 11.48
C ALA A 73 -22.05 -21.47 12.87
N SER A 74 -20.76 -21.64 13.17
CA SER A 74 -20.28 -22.11 14.47
C SER A 74 -20.15 -21.01 15.54
N HIS A 75 -20.32 -19.73 15.16
CA HIS A 75 -20.22 -18.58 16.06
C HIS A 75 -21.62 -18.16 16.54
N LEU A 76 -22.11 -18.87 17.57
CA LEU A 76 -23.50 -18.79 18.01
C LEU A 76 -24.02 -17.37 18.31
N THR A 77 -23.27 -16.60 19.10
CA THR A 77 -23.68 -15.25 19.53
C THR A 77 -23.70 -14.26 18.36
N PHE A 78 -22.67 -14.26 17.52
CA PHE A 78 -22.59 -13.45 16.30
C PHE A 78 -23.78 -13.69 15.36
N MET A 79 -24.06 -14.94 15.02
CA MET A 79 -25.21 -15.29 14.18
C MET A 79 -26.55 -14.93 14.84
N LYS A 80 -26.64 -15.02 16.18
CA LYS A 80 -27.85 -14.61 16.92
C LYS A 80 -28.08 -13.09 16.82
N ILE A 81 -27.02 -12.29 16.90
CA ILE A 81 -27.12 -10.83 16.76
C ILE A 81 -27.62 -10.50 15.34
N LEU A 82 -26.93 -11.01 14.32
CA LEU A 82 -27.20 -10.65 12.92
C LEU A 82 -28.50 -11.21 12.34
N PHE A 83 -28.89 -12.42 12.73
CA PHE A 83 -29.99 -13.16 12.08
C PHE A 83 -31.02 -13.71 13.07
N GLY A 84 -30.97 -13.27 14.33
CA GLY A 84 -31.73 -13.90 15.41
C GLY A 84 -33.24 -13.78 15.35
N ALA A 85 -33.76 -12.84 14.55
CA ALA A 85 -35.20 -12.67 14.27
C ALA A 85 -35.58 -13.11 12.84
N GLY A 86 -34.59 -13.46 12.02
CA GLY A 86 -34.81 -13.86 10.64
C GLY A 86 -35.35 -15.28 10.47
N GLN A 87 -35.76 -15.62 9.25
CA GLN A 87 -36.34 -16.91 8.88
C GLN A 87 -35.36 -17.85 8.15
N ARG A 88 -34.27 -17.29 7.60
CA ARG A 88 -33.24 -18.01 6.84
C ARG A 88 -32.48 -18.99 7.72
N TYR A 89 -32.13 -18.59 8.93
CA TYR A 89 -31.29 -19.35 9.83
C TYR A 89 -32.05 -19.79 11.08
N MET A 90 -31.77 -21.02 11.52
CA MET A 90 -32.22 -21.52 12.81
C MET A 90 -31.06 -22.16 13.57
N LEU A 91 -31.15 -22.16 14.90
CA LEU A 91 -30.19 -22.88 15.71
C LEU A 91 -30.50 -24.37 15.64
N ALA A 92 -29.53 -25.18 15.20
CA ALA A 92 -29.71 -26.63 15.10
C ALA A 92 -30.08 -27.25 16.46
N THR A 93 -30.76 -28.39 16.47
CA THR A 93 -31.19 -29.09 17.71
C THR A 93 -30.05 -29.33 18.70
N SER A 94 -28.82 -29.54 18.20
CA SER A 94 -27.62 -29.69 19.04
C SER A 94 -27.22 -28.44 19.84
N LYS A 95 -27.74 -27.27 19.44
CA LYS A 95 -27.38 -25.93 19.93
C LYS A 95 -25.87 -25.64 19.82
N LYS A 96 -25.21 -26.21 18.81
CA LYS A 96 -23.76 -26.06 18.56
C LYS A 96 -23.43 -25.23 17.32
N VAL A 97 -24.36 -25.16 16.38
CA VAL A 97 -24.22 -24.47 15.08
C VAL A 97 -25.57 -23.92 14.63
N TRP A 98 -25.53 -22.87 13.83
CA TRP A 98 -26.66 -22.38 13.04
C TRP A 98 -26.76 -23.15 11.73
N GLU A 99 -27.97 -23.36 11.25
CA GLU A 99 -28.26 -24.04 9.98
C GLU A 99 -29.25 -23.24 9.14
N THR A 100 -29.16 -23.37 7.82
CA THR A 100 -30.09 -22.74 6.89
C THR A 100 -31.44 -23.47 6.95
N ALA A 101 -32.42 -22.85 7.60
CA ALA A 101 -33.79 -23.35 7.71
C ALA A 101 -34.55 -23.21 6.37
N ASN A 102 -34.40 -22.05 5.73
CA ASN A 102 -35.05 -21.73 4.46
C ASN A 102 -34.03 -21.25 3.43
N LYS A 103 -33.69 -22.14 2.49
CA LYS A 103 -32.70 -21.84 1.43
C LYS A 103 -33.22 -20.91 0.34
N ASN A 104 -34.54 -20.70 0.26
CA ASN A 104 -35.14 -19.82 -0.75
C ASN A 104 -35.02 -18.35 -0.35
N ILE A 105 -34.80 -18.06 0.94
CA ILE A 105 -34.59 -16.71 1.42
C ILE A 105 -33.10 -16.40 1.33
N LYS A 106 -32.74 -15.52 0.40
CA LYS A 106 -31.36 -15.05 0.23
C LYS A 106 -31.11 -13.80 1.05
N ASP A 107 -31.98 -12.81 0.89
CA ASP A 107 -31.82 -11.49 1.49
C ASP A 107 -33.04 -11.16 2.35
N GLU A 108 -32.83 -11.09 3.65
CA GLU A 108 -33.82 -10.57 4.59
C GLU A 108 -33.46 -9.15 4.95
N ILE A 109 -34.45 -8.26 4.92
CA ILE A 109 -34.29 -6.88 5.35
C ILE A 109 -34.34 -6.86 6.87
N ARG A 110 -33.22 -6.48 7.48
CA ARG A 110 -33.06 -6.34 8.94
C ARG A 110 -33.41 -7.65 9.70
N PRO A 111 -32.68 -8.77 9.54
CA PRO A 111 -32.99 -10.03 10.24
C PRO A 111 -32.45 -10.10 11.68
N GLU A 112 -31.84 -9.01 12.17
CA GLU A 112 -31.26 -8.96 13.50
C GLU A 112 -32.31 -9.03 14.61
N LEU A 113 -31.82 -9.33 15.81
CA LEU A 113 -32.63 -9.29 17.01
C LEU A 113 -32.72 -7.86 17.57
N TYR A 114 -33.88 -7.49 18.12
CA TYR A 114 -34.15 -6.22 18.81
C TYR A 114 -33.85 -4.97 17.95
N LYS A 115 -34.50 -4.86 16.79
CA LYS A 115 -34.30 -3.77 15.82
C LYS A 115 -34.40 -2.39 16.46
N GLU A 116 -35.38 -2.22 17.34
CA GLU A 116 -35.69 -0.96 18.01
C GLU A 116 -34.53 -0.50 18.91
N LEU A 117 -33.75 -1.42 19.47
CA LEU A 117 -32.57 -1.07 20.28
C LEU A 117 -31.45 -0.51 19.40
N TRP A 118 -31.24 -1.10 18.23
CA TRP A 118 -30.25 -0.63 17.27
C TRP A 118 -30.65 0.72 16.66
N ASP A 119 -31.94 0.92 16.37
CA ASP A 119 -32.46 2.19 15.87
C ASP A 119 -32.34 3.32 16.90
N LYS A 120 -32.38 3.02 18.21
CA LYS A 120 -32.10 4.00 19.29
C LYS A 120 -30.61 4.33 19.43
N ASN A 121 -29.72 3.39 19.07
CA ASN A 121 -28.27 3.47 19.32
C ASN A 121 -27.46 3.64 18.03
N VAL A 122 -27.89 4.57 17.18
CA VAL A 122 -27.32 4.70 15.83
C VAL A 122 -25.83 5.08 15.83
N GLU A 123 -25.36 5.82 16.84
CA GLU A 123 -23.92 6.13 16.98
C GLU A 123 -23.07 4.87 17.13
N THR A 124 -23.55 3.89 17.90
CA THR A 124 -22.91 2.58 18.01
C THR A 124 -22.95 1.83 16.68
N VAL A 125 -24.04 1.93 15.92
CA VAL A 125 -24.15 1.32 14.60
C VAL A 125 -23.12 1.90 13.62
N VAL A 126 -22.92 3.22 13.64
CA VAL A 126 -21.86 3.88 12.85
C VAL A 126 -20.47 3.37 13.26
N GLU A 127 -20.20 3.27 14.56
CA GLU A 127 -18.94 2.70 15.06
C GLU A 127 -18.72 1.26 14.56
N VAL A 128 -19.76 0.42 14.61
CA VAL A 128 -19.73 -0.96 14.10
C VAL A 128 -19.43 -0.99 12.60
N LEU A 129 -20.08 -0.13 11.81
CA LEU A 129 -19.86 -0.06 10.37
C LEU A 129 -18.42 0.29 10.04
N VAL A 130 -17.89 1.35 10.67
CA VAL A 130 -16.55 1.89 10.40
C VAL A 130 -15.45 0.92 10.83
N LYS A 131 -15.57 0.32 12.01
CA LYS A 131 -14.50 -0.52 12.59
C LYS A 131 -14.53 -1.97 12.10
N SER A 132 -15.67 -2.45 11.62
CA SER A 132 -15.77 -3.82 11.13
C SER A 132 -15.03 -4.00 9.81
N LYS A 133 -14.39 -5.16 9.64
CA LYS A 133 -13.82 -5.62 8.36
C LYS A 133 -14.66 -6.73 7.71
N VAL A 134 -15.76 -7.12 8.35
CA VAL A 134 -16.59 -8.25 7.92
C VAL A 134 -17.79 -7.72 7.14
N LEU A 135 -17.91 -8.12 5.87
CA LEU A 135 -18.99 -7.68 4.98
C LEU A 135 -20.39 -7.87 5.60
N LEU A 136 -20.68 -9.01 6.23
CA LEU A 136 -21.98 -9.27 6.87
C LEU A 136 -22.33 -8.25 7.97
N VAL A 137 -21.32 -7.85 8.76
CA VAL A 137 -21.50 -6.85 9.83
C VAL A 137 -21.70 -5.46 9.24
N GLN A 138 -20.95 -5.15 8.17
CA GLN A 138 -21.11 -3.88 7.47
C GLN A 138 -22.49 -3.79 6.78
N THR A 139 -22.98 -4.86 6.14
CA THR A 139 -24.34 -4.93 5.60
C THR A 139 -25.39 -4.72 6.69
N PHE A 140 -25.23 -5.39 7.83
CA PHE A 140 -26.12 -5.23 8.98
C PHE A 140 -26.19 -3.78 9.45
N ALA A 141 -25.04 -3.16 9.71
CA ALA A 141 -24.99 -1.79 10.19
C ALA A 141 -25.52 -0.80 9.14
N PHE A 142 -25.17 -1.01 7.87
CA PHE A 142 -25.63 -0.18 6.77
C PHE A 142 -27.15 -0.22 6.59
N ASN A 143 -27.78 -1.41 6.70
CA ASN A 143 -29.23 -1.54 6.61
C ASN A 143 -29.94 -0.77 7.73
N ILE A 144 -29.38 -0.76 8.94
CA ILE A 144 -29.92 0.06 10.04
C ILE A 144 -29.80 1.55 9.71
N LEU A 145 -28.65 2.01 9.19
CA LEU A 145 -28.46 3.41 8.82
C LEU A 145 -29.37 3.87 7.68
N LYS A 146 -29.69 2.97 6.74
CA LYS A 146 -30.60 3.24 5.62
C LYS A 146 -32.02 3.55 6.11
N ASP A 147 -32.47 2.87 7.16
CA ASP A 147 -33.76 3.12 7.80
C ASP A 147 -33.72 4.37 8.73
N ASN A 148 -32.53 4.84 9.09
CA ASN A 148 -32.30 5.96 10.00
C ASN A 148 -31.49 7.11 9.35
N PRO A 149 -31.97 7.71 8.24
CA PRO A 149 -31.20 8.67 7.43
C PRO A 149 -30.83 9.95 8.18
N LYS A 150 -31.55 10.29 9.27
CA LYS A 150 -31.21 11.44 10.12
C LYS A 150 -29.85 11.27 10.78
N ALA A 151 -29.45 10.04 11.10
CA ALA A 151 -28.18 9.78 11.74
C ALA A 151 -26.98 10.03 10.81
N LEU A 152 -27.17 9.88 9.49
CA LEU A 152 -26.13 10.17 8.50
C LEU A 152 -25.63 11.62 8.57
N LYS A 153 -26.51 12.55 8.97
CA LYS A 153 -26.18 13.98 9.10
C LYS A 153 -25.27 14.30 10.29
N ASN A 154 -25.19 13.40 11.27
CA ASN A 154 -24.43 13.61 12.49
C ASN A 154 -23.07 12.89 12.46
N ILE A 155 -22.73 12.23 11.35
CA ILE A 155 -21.46 11.53 11.22
C ILE A 155 -20.36 12.56 11.00
N GLY A 156 -19.40 12.61 11.93
CA GLY A 156 -18.24 13.49 11.82
C GLY A 156 -17.32 13.11 10.67
N LEU A 157 -16.58 14.08 10.15
CA LEU A 157 -15.66 13.89 9.02
C LEU A 157 -14.68 12.72 9.25
N GLU A 158 -14.08 12.61 10.43
CA GLU A 158 -13.13 11.53 10.74
C GLU A 158 -13.72 10.12 10.58
N MET A 159 -15.02 9.95 10.83
CA MET A 159 -15.71 8.67 10.59
C MET A 159 -16.00 8.48 9.11
N LEU A 160 -16.43 9.54 8.41
CA LEU A 160 -16.68 9.49 6.95
C LEU A 160 -15.40 9.12 6.17
N LEU A 161 -14.25 9.70 6.52
CA LEU A 161 -12.97 9.39 5.87
C LEU A 161 -12.62 7.90 5.98
N GLN A 162 -12.90 7.28 7.13
CA GLN A 162 -12.66 5.84 7.33
C GLN A 162 -13.61 4.96 6.49
N MET A 163 -14.78 5.48 6.10
CA MET A 163 -15.77 4.73 5.32
C MET A 163 -15.36 4.52 3.85
N MET A 164 -14.31 5.19 3.37
CA MET A 164 -13.81 5.05 1.99
C MET A 164 -13.18 3.68 1.71
N ASN A 165 -12.93 2.89 2.74
CA ASN A 165 -12.35 1.55 2.65
C ASN A 165 -13.28 0.46 3.22
N LEU A 166 -14.59 0.72 3.27
CA LEU A 166 -15.56 -0.33 3.61
C LEU A 166 -15.54 -1.42 2.54
N ALA A 167 -15.68 -2.68 2.95
CA ALA A 167 -15.88 -3.81 2.05
C ALA A 167 -17.30 -3.80 1.43
N HIS A 168 -18.25 -3.11 2.06
CA HIS A 168 -19.62 -2.97 1.59
C HIS A 168 -19.75 -1.88 0.53
N ASP A 169 -19.85 -2.27 -0.74
CA ASP A 169 -19.82 -1.36 -1.89
C ASP A 169 -20.95 -0.30 -1.87
N GLU A 170 -22.20 -0.69 -1.58
CA GLU A 170 -23.32 0.28 -1.53
C GLU A 170 -23.13 1.32 -0.42
N ALA A 171 -22.52 0.89 0.70
CA ALA A 171 -22.24 1.80 1.81
C ALA A 171 -21.12 2.76 1.42
N ARG A 172 -20.01 2.21 0.91
CA ARG A 172 -18.87 2.98 0.44
C ARG A 172 -19.29 4.07 -0.57
N LYS A 173 -20.14 3.71 -1.55
CA LYS A 173 -20.69 4.65 -2.54
C LYS A 173 -21.56 5.73 -1.91
N LEU A 174 -22.48 5.37 -1.00
CA LEU A 174 -23.32 6.36 -0.33
C LEU A 174 -22.48 7.39 0.43
N PHE A 175 -21.51 6.94 1.23
CA PHE A 175 -20.66 7.84 2.01
C PHE A 175 -19.70 8.64 1.15
N PHE A 176 -19.31 8.11 -0.02
CA PHE A 176 -18.51 8.86 -0.96
C PHE A 176 -19.28 10.06 -1.54
N GLU A 177 -20.56 9.90 -1.87
CA GLU A 177 -21.39 11.03 -2.29
C GLU A 177 -21.52 12.10 -1.18
N VAL A 178 -21.70 11.68 0.06
CA VAL A 178 -21.72 12.60 1.21
C VAL A 178 -20.39 13.36 1.34
N LEU A 179 -19.25 12.67 1.17
CA LEU A 179 -17.94 13.31 1.19
C LEU A 179 -17.68 14.25 0.01
N LYS A 180 -18.21 13.96 -1.19
CA LYS A 180 -18.12 14.90 -2.32
C LYS A 180 -18.84 16.21 -2.02
N GLU A 181 -20.04 16.13 -1.45
CA GLU A 181 -20.79 17.31 -1.03
C GLU A 181 -20.03 18.10 0.05
N GLU A 182 -19.43 17.40 1.01
CA GLU A 182 -18.66 18.04 2.08
C GLU A 182 -17.38 18.70 1.56
N TYR A 183 -16.65 18.03 0.65
CA TYR A 183 -15.49 18.61 -0.01
C TYR A 183 -15.85 19.87 -0.81
N THR A 184 -16.99 19.87 -1.50
CA THR A 184 -17.44 21.05 -2.26
C THR A 184 -17.71 22.26 -1.35
N LYS A 185 -18.05 22.03 -0.08
CA LYS A 185 -18.32 23.10 0.90
C LYS A 185 -17.07 23.56 1.64
N THR A 186 -16.15 22.63 1.92
CA THR A 186 -15.05 22.84 2.86
C THR A 186 -13.68 22.93 2.20
N GLU A 187 -13.54 22.36 1.00
CA GLU A 187 -12.26 22.13 0.30
C GLU A 187 -11.21 21.40 1.18
N ASP A 188 -11.66 20.58 2.12
CA ASP A 188 -10.79 19.89 3.07
C ASP A 188 -9.93 18.81 2.38
N THR A 189 -8.62 19.02 2.36
CA THR A 189 -7.67 18.14 1.67
C THR A 189 -7.53 16.76 2.31
N ARG A 190 -7.98 16.59 3.56
CA ARG A 190 -8.09 15.26 4.20
C ARG A 190 -9.02 14.33 3.42
N ILE A 191 -10.03 14.89 2.75
CA ILE A 191 -10.95 14.11 1.90
C ILE A 191 -10.21 13.57 0.67
N ILE A 192 -9.46 14.43 -0.03
CA ILE A 192 -8.63 14.02 -1.18
C ILE A 192 -7.66 12.92 -0.75
N LYS A 193 -7.00 13.09 0.40
CA LYS A 193 -6.06 12.11 0.93
C LYS A 193 -6.72 10.75 1.21
N ALA A 194 -7.89 10.74 1.85
CA ALA A 194 -8.62 9.50 2.12
C ALA A 194 -9.06 8.80 0.82
N CYS A 195 -9.54 9.57 -0.16
CA CYS A 195 -9.96 9.06 -1.46
C CYS A 195 -8.77 8.51 -2.28
N LEU A 196 -7.60 9.16 -2.22
CA LEU A 196 -6.41 8.75 -2.95
C LEU A 196 -5.92 7.35 -2.55
N PHE A 197 -6.07 6.99 -1.28
CA PHE A 197 -5.67 5.68 -0.75
C PHE A 197 -6.83 4.68 -0.68
N SER A 198 -7.95 4.97 -1.35
CA SER A 198 -9.05 4.01 -1.48
C SER A 198 -8.71 2.91 -2.47
N GLU A 199 -9.14 1.68 -2.19
CA GLU A 199 -9.07 0.55 -3.12
C GLU A 199 -10.11 0.66 -4.25
N ASP A 200 -11.10 1.54 -4.11
CA ASP A 200 -12.15 1.76 -5.11
C ASP A 200 -11.66 2.70 -6.22
N GLU A 201 -11.73 2.22 -7.46
CA GLU A 201 -11.21 2.97 -8.61
C GLU A 201 -11.95 4.29 -8.86
N GLU A 202 -13.26 4.36 -8.57
CA GLU A 202 -14.05 5.57 -8.79
C GLU A 202 -13.67 6.65 -7.76
N ILE A 203 -13.48 6.22 -6.51
CA ILE A 203 -13.07 7.10 -5.39
C ILE A 203 -11.65 7.61 -5.63
N ASN A 204 -10.73 6.73 -6.01
CA ASN A 204 -9.36 7.10 -6.34
C ASN A 204 -9.29 8.06 -7.54
N ALA A 205 -10.08 7.81 -8.60
CA ALA A 205 -10.12 8.67 -9.78
C ALA A 205 -10.57 10.10 -9.44
N PHE A 206 -11.55 10.25 -8.54
CA PHE A 206 -11.95 11.57 -8.03
C PHE A 206 -10.79 12.29 -7.34
N ALA A 207 -10.03 11.60 -6.48
CA ALA A 207 -8.87 12.20 -5.84
C ALA A 207 -7.84 12.69 -6.87
N ILE A 208 -7.52 11.86 -7.86
CA ILE A 208 -6.57 12.21 -8.93
C ILE A 208 -7.05 13.41 -9.75
N GLU A 209 -8.35 13.52 -10.04
CA GLU A 209 -8.94 14.67 -10.72
C GLU A 209 -8.75 15.96 -9.89
N LYS A 210 -9.01 15.90 -8.57
CA LYS A 210 -8.87 17.05 -7.68
C LYS A 210 -7.41 17.44 -7.48
N ILE A 211 -6.49 16.49 -7.36
CA ILE A 211 -5.04 16.75 -7.35
C ILE A 211 -4.60 17.40 -8.67
N GLY A 212 -5.13 16.94 -9.81
CA GLY A 212 -4.85 17.55 -11.11
C GLY A 212 -5.30 19.01 -11.22
N SER A 213 -6.33 19.39 -10.45
CA SER A 213 -6.86 20.76 -10.39
C SER A 213 -6.15 21.62 -9.34
N ASN A 214 -5.61 21.00 -8.28
CA ASN A 214 -4.84 21.64 -7.22
C ASN A 214 -3.56 20.84 -6.94
N LEU A 215 -2.50 21.14 -7.70
CA LEU A 215 -1.24 20.41 -7.61
C LEU A 215 -0.51 20.65 -6.28
N ASP A 216 -0.80 21.75 -5.57
CA ASP A 216 -0.18 22.08 -4.29
C ASP A 216 -0.47 21.02 -3.21
N PHE A 217 -1.52 20.22 -3.40
CA PHE A 217 -1.78 19.03 -2.58
C PHE A 217 -0.56 18.09 -2.51
N LEU A 218 0.18 17.93 -3.62
CA LEU A 218 1.38 17.08 -3.66
C LEU A 218 2.56 17.68 -2.87
N LEU A 219 2.47 18.97 -2.51
CA LEU A 219 3.49 19.70 -1.76
C LEU A 219 3.15 19.77 -0.26
N GLU A 220 2.01 19.20 0.17
CA GLU A 220 1.68 19.07 1.59
C GLU A 220 2.71 18.18 2.30
N GLU A 221 2.96 18.48 3.58
CA GLU A 221 3.99 17.81 4.38
C GLU A 221 3.84 16.28 4.34
N LYS A 222 4.90 15.58 3.90
CA LYS A 222 4.98 14.10 3.81
C LYS A 222 4.01 13.45 2.83
N MET A 223 3.23 14.22 2.05
CA MET A 223 2.25 13.65 1.12
C MET A 223 2.93 12.73 0.10
N MET A 224 4.06 13.15 -0.45
CA MET A 224 4.80 12.35 -1.42
C MET A 224 5.35 11.05 -0.83
N VAL A 225 5.80 11.10 0.43
CA VAL A 225 6.27 9.90 1.14
C VAL A 225 5.13 8.90 1.30
N GLU A 226 3.95 9.35 1.71
CA GLU A 226 2.78 8.48 1.84
C GLU A 226 2.34 7.89 0.49
N ILE A 227 2.36 8.71 -0.57
CA ILE A 227 2.07 8.28 -1.94
C ILE A 227 3.05 7.17 -2.39
N ILE A 228 4.34 7.35 -2.16
CA ILE A 228 5.38 6.35 -2.48
C ILE A 228 5.11 5.01 -1.79
N GLU A 229 4.67 5.05 -0.53
CA GLU A 229 4.48 3.87 0.31
C GLU A 229 3.16 3.13 0.05
N LYS A 230 2.07 3.88 -0.14
CA LYS A 230 0.70 3.32 -0.05
C LYS A 230 0.00 3.17 -1.39
N CYS A 231 0.30 4.02 -2.39
CA CYS A 231 -0.42 3.94 -3.67
C CYS A 231 -0.05 2.65 -4.45
N ASP A 232 -1.00 2.13 -5.23
CA ASP A 232 -0.75 1.08 -6.20
C ASP A 232 0.00 1.61 -7.45
N GLU A 233 0.37 0.72 -8.39
CA GLU A 233 1.13 1.11 -9.59
C GLU A 233 0.31 1.96 -10.58
N LYS A 234 -1.01 1.73 -10.71
CA LYS A 234 -1.90 2.50 -11.59
C LYS A 234 -2.03 3.93 -11.07
N THR A 235 -2.32 4.10 -9.79
CA THR A 235 -2.40 5.41 -9.13
C THR A 235 -1.06 6.15 -9.23
N MET A 236 0.06 5.49 -8.93
CA MET A 236 1.39 6.11 -9.07
C MET A 236 1.70 6.58 -10.49
N ASN A 237 1.28 5.82 -11.52
CA ASN A 237 1.47 6.22 -12.90
C ASN A 237 0.71 7.50 -13.25
N GLN A 238 -0.49 7.70 -12.69
CA GLN A 238 -1.22 8.96 -12.84
C GLN A 238 -0.48 10.10 -12.12
N ILE A 239 -0.03 9.89 -10.87
CA ILE A 239 0.77 10.89 -10.13
C ILE A 239 2.03 11.30 -10.92
N PHE A 240 2.73 10.35 -11.54
CA PHE A 240 3.90 10.67 -12.38
C PHE A 240 3.59 11.61 -13.55
N THR A 241 2.35 11.65 -14.05
CA THR A 241 1.96 12.61 -15.10
C THR A 241 1.65 14.01 -14.58
N LEU A 242 1.42 14.14 -13.27
CA LEU A 242 1.11 15.42 -12.61
C LEU A 242 2.38 16.12 -12.12
N VAL A 243 3.36 15.37 -11.62
CA VAL A 243 4.61 15.91 -11.06
C VAL A 243 5.34 16.89 -12.01
N PRO A 244 5.47 16.63 -13.33
CA PRO A 244 6.13 17.58 -14.23
C PRO A 244 5.45 18.95 -14.33
N LYS A 245 4.16 19.04 -13.96
CA LYS A 245 3.37 20.28 -14.02
C LYS A 245 3.52 21.15 -12.76
N LEU A 246 4.18 20.65 -11.72
CA LEU A 246 4.43 21.41 -10.50
C LEU A 246 5.42 22.54 -10.75
N GLU A 247 5.10 23.72 -10.26
CA GLU A 247 6.01 24.87 -10.28
C GLU A 247 7.15 24.69 -9.28
N ASN A 248 6.84 24.19 -8.08
CA ASN A 248 7.82 23.98 -7.00
C ASN A 248 8.09 22.49 -6.73
N LYS A 249 8.96 21.88 -7.54
CA LYS A 249 9.36 20.47 -7.35
C LYS A 249 10.35 20.27 -6.22
N ARG A 250 10.87 21.34 -5.61
CA ARG A 250 11.90 21.26 -4.56
C ARG A 250 11.39 20.52 -3.33
N VAL A 251 10.13 20.75 -2.96
CA VAL A 251 9.49 20.06 -1.82
C VAL A 251 9.50 18.54 -2.01
N ILE A 252 9.26 18.05 -3.23
CA ILE A 252 9.32 16.61 -3.54
C ILE A 252 10.72 16.05 -3.34
N VAL A 253 11.75 16.77 -3.81
CA VAL A 253 13.15 16.39 -3.60
C VAL A 253 13.45 16.34 -2.11
N ASP A 254 13.10 17.39 -1.36
CA ASP A 254 13.33 17.46 0.08
C ASP A 254 12.64 16.34 0.86
N ASP A 255 11.39 15.99 0.52
CA ASP A 255 10.64 14.89 1.13
C ASP A 255 11.31 13.54 0.88
N ILE A 256 11.74 13.27 -0.36
CA ILE A 256 12.42 12.03 -0.74
C ILE A 256 13.77 11.91 -0.05
N ILE A 257 14.59 12.97 -0.08
CA ILE A 257 15.90 12.98 0.59
C ILE A 257 15.72 12.81 2.10
N SER A 258 14.77 13.51 2.70
CA SER A 258 14.46 13.38 4.13
C SER A 258 13.98 11.98 4.51
N LYS A 259 13.22 11.29 3.64
CA LYS A 259 12.87 9.88 3.82
C LYS A 259 14.11 8.99 3.81
N ILE A 260 14.98 9.16 2.82
CA ILE A 260 16.21 8.36 2.67
C ILE A 260 17.16 8.51 3.86
N LEU A 261 17.26 9.74 4.41
CA LEU A 261 18.12 10.03 5.56
C LEU A 261 17.53 9.55 6.90
N ARG A 262 16.20 9.51 7.04
CA ARG A 262 15.54 9.11 8.30
C ARG A 262 15.31 7.61 8.40
N ASP A 263 14.94 6.96 7.31
CA ASP A 263 14.52 5.56 7.36
C ASP A 263 15.71 4.59 7.36
N VAL A 264 15.45 3.40 7.88
CA VAL A 264 16.41 2.31 7.94
C VAL A 264 16.33 1.49 6.66
N PHE A 265 17.49 1.20 6.07
CA PHE A 265 17.63 0.37 4.88
C PHE A 265 17.51 -1.12 5.19
N PRO A 266 17.14 -1.96 4.19
CA PRO A 266 16.83 -1.61 2.80
C PRO A 266 15.36 -1.19 2.59
N PHE A 267 15.14 -0.24 1.67
CA PHE A 267 13.81 0.09 1.18
C PHE A 267 13.22 -1.04 0.32
N LYS A 268 11.89 -1.07 0.18
CA LYS A 268 11.26 -2.00 -0.76
C LYS A 268 11.68 -1.64 -2.20
N PRO A 269 11.98 -2.60 -3.09
CA PRO A 269 12.39 -2.30 -4.46
C PRO A 269 11.41 -1.40 -5.23
N ILE A 270 10.12 -1.54 -4.95
CA ILE A 270 9.07 -0.71 -5.55
C ILE A 270 9.16 0.76 -5.10
N GLU A 271 9.49 1.01 -3.83
CA GLU A 271 9.65 2.35 -3.27
C GLU A 271 10.89 3.03 -3.87
N VAL A 272 12.01 2.30 -3.98
CA VAL A 272 13.24 2.79 -4.63
C VAL A 272 12.97 3.20 -6.08
N LYS A 273 12.26 2.35 -6.85
CA LYS A 273 11.87 2.64 -8.23
C LYS A 273 11.00 3.90 -8.31
N ARG A 274 10.06 4.08 -7.38
CA ARG A 274 9.16 5.24 -7.33
C ARG A 274 9.91 6.53 -6.99
N MET A 275 10.73 6.51 -5.93
CA MET A 275 11.58 7.64 -5.54
C MET A 275 12.48 8.09 -6.70
N TYR A 276 13.17 7.16 -7.33
CA TYR A 276 14.05 7.48 -8.47
C TYR A 276 13.28 8.10 -9.65
N LYS A 277 12.09 7.57 -9.96
CA LYS A 277 11.25 8.12 -11.05
C LYS A 277 10.71 9.51 -10.71
N LEU A 278 10.34 9.78 -9.46
CA LEU A 278 9.94 11.13 -9.01
C LEU A 278 11.09 12.13 -9.12
N LEU A 279 12.28 11.75 -8.65
CA LEU A 279 13.48 12.58 -8.76
C LEU A 279 13.84 12.87 -10.22
N ARG A 280 13.68 11.89 -11.12
CA ARG A 280 13.88 12.10 -12.56
C ARG A 280 12.98 13.20 -13.13
N TYR A 281 11.73 13.30 -12.68
CA TYR A 281 10.81 14.38 -13.09
C TYR A 281 11.08 15.72 -12.40
N SER A 282 11.91 15.71 -11.36
CA SER A 282 12.22 16.85 -10.49
C SER A 282 13.71 17.23 -10.55
N THR A 283 14.40 16.88 -11.65
CA THR A 283 15.85 17.04 -11.80
C THR A 283 16.29 18.50 -11.73
N ASP A 284 15.47 19.42 -12.22
CA ASP A 284 15.64 20.87 -12.14
C ASP A 284 15.68 21.42 -10.71
N ALA A 285 15.15 20.67 -9.73
CA ALA A 285 15.12 21.07 -8.32
C ALA A 285 16.17 20.37 -7.43
N ILE A 286 16.93 19.42 -7.99
CA ILE A 286 18.00 18.71 -7.28
C ILE A 286 19.23 19.61 -7.23
N LYS A 287 19.82 19.74 -6.03
CA LYS A 287 21.04 20.52 -5.81
C LYS A 287 22.20 19.63 -5.39
N VAL A 288 23.41 20.16 -5.50
CA VAL A 288 24.64 19.48 -5.04
C VAL A 288 24.53 19.09 -3.58
N GLU A 289 23.95 19.95 -2.73
CA GLU A 289 23.84 19.69 -1.29
C GLU A 289 23.00 18.45 -0.97
N ASP A 290 22.03 18.09 -1.83
CA ASP A 290 21.23 16.87 -1.65
C ASP A 290 22.10 15.63 -1.83
N ILE A 291 22.94 15.65 -2.87
CA ILE A 291 23.87 14.56 -3.19
C ILE A 291 24.92 14.45 -2.10
N THR A 292 25.47 15.59 -1.65
CA THR A 292 26.44 15.62 -0.54
C THR A 292 25.86 15.04 0.75
N LYS A 293 24.61 15.37 1.11
CA LYS A 293 23.94 14.79 2.30
C LYS A 293 23.79 13.28 2.20
N LEU A 294 23.45 12.75 1.03
CA LEU A 294 23.33 11.30 0.84
C LEU A 294 24.70 10.58 0.89
N MET A 295 25.79 11.33 0.71
CA MET A 295 27.18 10.86 0.66
C MET A 295 27.98 11.30 1.89
N GLU A 296 27.32 11.71 2.97
CA GLU A 296 27.97 12.30 4.14
C GLU A 296 28.77 11.25 4.93
N GLU A 297 28.20 10.06 5.13
CA GLU A 297 28.83 8.96 5.87
C GLU A 297 30.10 8.43 5.17
N ASP A 298 31.10 7.98 5.92
CA ASP A 298 32.36 7.50 5.32
C ASP A 298 32.28 6.07 4.78
N GLU A 299 31.42 5.24 5.36
CA GLU A 299 31.24 3.85 4.95
C GLU A 299 30.23 3.74 3.80
N LEU A 300 30.57 2.95 2.78
CA LEU A 300 29.67 2.69 1.66
C LEU A 300 28.38 2.03 2.15
N ASN A 301 27.25 2.64 1.80
CA ASN A 301 25.91 2.15 2.16
C ASN A 301 24.93 2.38 1.00
N GLU A 302 23.68 1.94 1.17
CA GLU A 302 22.63 2.09 0.16
C GLU A 302 22.28 3.57 -0.17
N ARG A 303 22.53 4.53 0.73
CA ARG A 303 22.36 5.98 0.45
C ARG A 303 23.35 6.44 -0.60
N HIS A 304 24.61 6.00 -0.49
CA HIS A 304 25.65 6.27 -1.49
C HIS A 304 25.26 5.69 -2.85
N LEU A 305 24.79 4.43 -2.86
CA LEU A 305 24.34 3.77 -4.09
C LEU A 305 23.15 4.51 -4.73
N PHE A 306 22.24 5.06 -3.92
CA PHE A 306 21.15 5.88 -4.40
C PHE A 306 21.64 7.23 -4.95
N ALA A 307 22.57 7.89 -4.25
CA ALA A 307 23.15 9.17 -4.66
C ALA A 307 23.85 9.08 -6.03
N VAL A 308 24.67 8.05 -6.23
CA VAL A 308 25.38 7.88 -7.50
C VAL A 308 24.46 7.54 -8.68
N ARG A 309 23.33 6.87 -8.41
CA ARG A 309 22.26 6.71 -9.41
C ARG A 309 21.62 8.05 -9.78
N ILE A 310 21.43 8.96 -8.82
CA ILE A 310 20.93 10.31 -9.10
C ILE A 310 21.93 11.07 -9.98
N ILE A 311 23.23 11.06 -9.63
CA ILE A 311 24.29 11.74 -10.39
C ILE A 311 24.26 11.37 -11.89
N ARG A 312 24.01 10.09 -12.19
CA ARG A 312 23.96 9.57 -13.57
C ARG A 312 22.69 9.94 -14.36
N LEU A 313 21.78 10.74 -13.80
CA LEU A 313 20.65 11.27 -14.55
C LEU A 313 21.16 12.27 -15.59
N LYS A 314 20.86 12.01 -16.87
CA LYS A 314 21.28 12.89 -17.99
C LYS A 314 20.92 14.37 -17.81
N ALA A 315 19.84 14.67 -17.11
CA ALA A 315 19.43 16.06 -16.85
C ALA A 315 20.34 16.79 -15.85
N LEU A 316 21.15 16.07 -15.07
CA LEU A 316 22.11 16.61 -14.09
C LEU A 316 23.53 16.71 -14.64
N VAL A 317 23.75 16.54 -15.95
CA VAL A 317 25.09 16.65 -16.57
C VAL A 317 25.74 18.02 -16.28
N HIS A 318 24.94 19.08 -16.17
CA HIS A 318 25.44 20.42 -15.87
C HIS A 318 25.63 20.72 -14.38
N LEU A 319 25.33 19.75 -13.50
CA LEU A 319 25.49 19.93 -12.07
C LEU A 319 26.97 19.77 -11.69
N GLU A 320 27.62 20.88 -11.37
CA GLU A 320 29.04 20.86 -10.96
C GLU A 320 29.21 20.23 -9.57
N LEU A 321 29.71 18.99 -9.55
CA LEU A 321 30.03 18.31 -8.29
C LEU A 321 31.37 18.81 -7.73
N PRO A 322 31.47 19.07 -6.40
CA PRO A 322 32.72 19.41 -5.75
C PRO A 322 33.78 18.32 -5.93
N LEU A 323 35.05 18.71 -6.09
CA LEU A 323 36.16 17.77 -6.29
C LEU A 323 36.22 16.71 -5.18
N ALA A 324 36.07 17.11 -3.92
CA ALA A 324 36.06 16.20 -2.77
C ALA A 324 35.00 15.09 -2.89
N LEU A 325 33.83 15.41 -3.48
CA LEU A 325 32.78 14.42 -3.72
C LEU A 325 33.16 13.45 -4.85
N LYS A 326 33.75 13.96 -5.94
CA LYS A 326 34.24 13.13 -7.04
C LYS A 326 35.34 12.17 -6.56
N GLU A 327 36.28 12.67 -5.77
CA GLU A 327 37.35 11.88 -5.14
C GLU A 327 36.78 10.80 -4.21
N LYS A 328 35.80 11.16 -3.36
CA LYS A 328 35.11 10.21 -2.48
C LYS A 328 34.44 9.09 -3.28
N ILE A 329 33.75 9.39 -4.38
CA ILE A 329 33.13 8.37 -5.24
C ILE A 329 34.20 7.44 -5.84
N ALA A 330 35.33 8.00 -6.29
CA ALA A 330 36.42 7.26 -6.91
C ALA A 330 37.18 6.33 -5.95
N GLN A 331 37.11 6.56 -4.63
CA GLN A 331 37.76 5.72 -3.63
C GLN A 331 37.07 4.37 -3.41
N TYR A 332 35.80 4.23 -3.80
CA TYR A 332 35.06 2.99 -3.62
C TYR A 332 35.23 2.04 -4.81
N GLU A 333 35.59 0.78 -4.52
CA GLU A 333 35.71 -0.29 -5.52
C GLU A 333 34.34 -0.88 -5.95
N HIS A 334 33.24 -0.39 -5.39
CA HIS A 334 31.92 -0.93 -5.69
C HIS A 334 31.50 -0.62 -7.15
N PRO A 335 30.89 -1.57 -7.88
CA PRO A 335 30.67 -1.44 -9.32
C PRO A 335 29.86 -0.20 -9.75
N GLU A 336 28.83 0.16 -8.97
CA GLU A 336 28.03 1.37 -9.24
C GLU A 336 28.79 2.67 -8.96
N MET A 337 29.74 2.66 -8.02
CA MET A 337 30.58 3.82 -7.71
C MET A 337 31.60 4.00 -8.83
N LEU A 338 32.30 2.93 -9.23
CA LEU A 338 33.21 2.92 -10.37
C LEU A 338 32.53 3.35 -11.68
N ALA A 339 31.34 2.82 -11.96
CA ALA A 339 30.55 3.24 -13.12
C ALA A 339 30.23 4.74 -13.08
N THR A 340 29.99 5.29 -11.90
CA THR A 340 29.74 6.73 -11.72
C THR A 340 31.02 7.56 -11.86
N THR A 341 32.16 7.07 -11.36
CA THR A 341 33.47 7.67 -11.61
C THR A 341 33.75 7.76 -13.10
N ILE A 342 33.51 6.67 -13.85
CA ILE A 342 33.68 6.65 -15.31
C ILE A 342 32.70 7.62 -15.98
N TYR A 343 31.44 7.63 -15.56
CA TYR A 343 30.46 8.58 -16.06
C TYR A 343 30.92 10.04 -15.88
N LEU A 344 31.47 10.38 -14.70
CA LEU A 344 32.00 11.71 -14.41
C LEU A 344 33.26 12.03 -15.23
N LEU A 345 34.13 11.04 -15.50
CA LEU A 345 35.25 11.20 -16.43
C LEU A 345 34.74 11.55 -17.83
N GLY A 346 33.66 10.91 -18.27
CA GLY A 346 33.02 11.17 -19.57
C GLY A 346 32.49 12.60 -19.76
N GLN A 347 32.50 13.44 -18.72
CA GLN A 347 32.14 14.85 -18.79
C GLN A 347 33.35 15.78 -19.03
N LEU A 348 34.57 15.23 -19.08
CA LEU A 348 35.78 15.97 -19.40
C LEU A 348 35.89 16.30 -20.90
N GLU A 349 36.78 17.22 -21.24
CA GLU A 349 37.05 17.57 -22.64
C GLU A 349 37.62 16.37 -23.41
N GLU A 350 37.31 16.26 -24.71
CA GLU A 350 37.77 15.10 -25.52
C GLU A 350 39.30 14.92 -25.48
N SER A 351 40.06 16.02 -25.42
CA SER A 351 41.51 15.98 -25.33
C SER A 351 42.03 15.37 -24.01
N GLU A 352 41.32 15.60 -22.91
CA GLU A 352 41.64 15.04 -21.59
C GLU A 352 41.30 13.55 -21.57
N LEU A 353 40.13 13.19 -22.10
CA LEU A 353 39.69 11.81 -22.25
C LEU A 353 40.65 10.98 -23.11
N MET A 354 41.11 11.55 -24.23
CA MET A 354 42.09 10.88 -25.11
C MET A 354 43.46 10.73 -24.46
N THR A 355 43.83 11.60 -23.51
CA THR A 355 45.05 11.40 -22.71
C THR A 355 44.91 10.18 -21.79
N ALA A 356 43.69 9.89 -21.33
CA ALA A 356 43.36 8.77 -20.45
C ALA A 356 42.78 7.52 -21.17
N HIS A 357 42.94 7.41 -22.49
CA HIS A 357 42.25 6.38 -23.30
C HIS A 357 42.60 4.94 -22.91
N GLU A 358 43.83 4.64 -22.49
CA GLU A 358 44.24 3.29 -22.05
C GLU A 358 43.45 2.81 -20.82
N MET A 359 43.14 3.74 -19.91
CA MET A 359 42.31 3.47 -18.73
C MET A 359 40.86 3.18 -19.13
N LEU A 360 40.29 3.97 -20.05
CA LEU A 360 38.94 3.73 -20.59
C LEU A 360 38.85 2.36 -21.28
N VAL A 361 39.87 1.99 -22.06
CA VAL A 361 39.96 0.66 -22.68
C VAL A 361 40.06 -0.43 -21.64
N THR A 362 40.80 -0.22 -20.54
CA THR A 362 40.85 -1.19 -19.44
C THR A 362 39.48 -1.40 -18.81
N PHE A 363 38.69 -0.33 -18.62
CA PHE A 363 37.32 -0.44 -18.10
C PHE A 363 36.34 -1.17 -19.03
N LEU A 364 36.61 -1.24 -20.34
CA LEU A 364 35.79 -2.06 -21.26
C LEU A 364 35.83 -3.55 -20.94
N TYR A 365 36.92 -4.04 -20.34
CA TYR A 365 37.10 -5.45 -19.99
C TYR A 365 36.77 -5.74 -18.53
N HIS A 366 36.21 -4.76 -17.81
CA HIS A 366 35.81 -4.96 -16.43
C HIS A 366 34.67 -5.99 -16.33
N GLU A 367 34.73 -6.90 -15.35
CA GLU A 367 33.76 -8.00 -15.20
C GLU A 367 32.33 -7.50 -14.99
N GLU A 368 32.22 -6.37 -14.29
CA GLU A 368 30.93 -5.77 -13.94
C GLU A 368 30.26 -5.00 -15.07
N LYS A 369 29.00 -5.34 -15.32
CA LYS A 369 28.21 -4.79 -16.43
C LYS A 369 28.00 -3.29 -16.39
N ALA A 370 27.87 -2.71 -15.20
CA ALA A 370 27.68 -1.27 -15.06
C ALA A 370 28.93 -0.49 -15.53
N VAL A 371 30.13 -1.01 -15.23
CA VAL A 371 31.41 -0.35 -15.47
C VAL A 371 31.74 -0.30 -16.97
N TYR A 372 31.75 -1.46 -17.64
CA TYR A 372 32.08 -1.47 -19.08
C TYR A 372 31.02 -0.75 -19.93
N LYS A 373 29.75 -0.73 -19.49
CA LYS A 373 28.69 -0.04 -20.23
C LYS A 373 28.91 1.47 -20.27
N GLU A 374 29.34 2.06 -19.15
CA GLU A 374 29.69 3.48 -19.09
C GLU A 374 30.96 3.78 -19.90
N ALA A 375 32.02 2.97 -19.73
CA ALA A 375 33.25 3.13 -20.51
C ALA A 375 33.00 3.04 -22.03
N ARG A 376 32.14 2.10 -22.45
CA ARG A 376 31.73 1.93 -23.83
C ARG A 376 31.01 3.16 -24.37
N SER A 377 30.11 3.77 -23.60
CA SER A 377 29.41 4.98 -24.05
C SER A 377 30.36 6.14 -24.35
N ILE A 378 31.42 6.29 -23.55
CA ILE A 378 32.45 7.32 -23.75
C ILE A 378 33.27 7.01 -25.01
N ILE A 379 33.74 5.77 -25.14
CA ILE A 379 34.55 5.34 -26.29
C ILE A 379 33.76 5.45 -27.61
N GLU A 380 32.47 5.08 -27.61
CA GLU A 380 31.60 5.24 -28.79
C GLU A 380 31.46 6.71 -29.20
N THR A 381 31.44 7.63 -28.23
CA THR A 381 31.38 9.08 -28.48
C THR A 381 32.71 9.58 -29.06
N LEU A 382 33.84 9.25 -28.42
CA LEU A 382 35.18 9.66 -28.87
C LEU A 382 35.53 9.09 -30.26
N ALA A 383 35.09 7.86 -30.54
CA ALA A 383 35.35 7.20 -31.82
C ALA A 383 34.56 7.79 -33.01
N MET A 384 33.67 8.76 -32.77
CA MET A 384 33.04 9.51 -33.87
C MET A 384 34.05 10.37 -34.64
N ASP A 385 35.15 10.79 -33.98
CA ASP A 385 36.30 11.37 -34.68
C ASP A 385 37.23 10.26 -35.20
N GLU A 386 37.60 10.33 -36.47
CA GLU A 386 38.38 9.29 -37.15
C GLU A 386 39.77 9.09 -36.53
N ARG A 387 40.41 10.17 -36.06
CA ARG A 387 41.75 10.09 -35.46
C ARG A 387 41.67 9.41 -34.10
N ASN A 388 40.72 9.84 -33.27
CA ASN A 388 40.45 9.23 -31.98
C ASN A 388 40.06 7.75 -32.14
N GLY A 389 39.19 7.44 -33.12
CA GLY A 389 38.76 6.09 -33.43
C GLY A 389 39.92 5.16 -33.80
N SER A 390 40.91 5.63 -34.56
CA SER A 390 42.10 4.84 -34.91
C SER A 390 42.96 4.51 -33.67
N VAL A 391 43.18 5.49 -32.79
CA VAL A 391 43.93 5.31 -31.53
C VAL A 391 43.21 4.33 -30.60
N LEU A 392 41.90 4.51 -30.42
CA LEU A 392 41.07 3.65 -29.58
C LEU A 392 41.02 2.22 -30.11
N LEU A 393 40.86 2.03 -31.43
CA LEU A 393 40.86 0.71 -32.05
C LEU A 393 42.19 -0.02 -31.81
N LYS A 394 43.32 0.69 -31.99
CA LYS A 394 44.64 0.12 -31.74
C LYS A 394 44.78 -0.33 -30.28
N ALA A 395 44.41 0.51 -29.32
CA ALA A 395 44.47 0.18 -27.90
C ALA A 395 43.55 -1.01 -27.54
N ILE A 396 42.34 -1.07 -28.10
CA ILE A 396 41.40 -2.19 -27.89
C ILE A 396 41.99 -3.50 -28.42
N VAL A 397 42.57 -3.49 -29.63
CA VAL A 397 43.20 -4.67 -30.25
C VAL A 397 44.38 -5.15 -29.41
N GLU A 398 45.27 -4.24 -29.00
CA GLU A 398 46.41 -4.57 -28.14
C GLU A 398 45.95 -5.21 -26.82
N LYS A 399 44.94 -4.62 -26.16
CA LYS A 399 44.37 -5.16 -24.94
C LYS A 399 43.70 -6.52 -25.13
N SER A 400 42.96 -6.72 -26.24
CA SER A 400 42.34 -8.01 -26.59
C SER A 400 43.38 -9.13 -26.73
N PHE A 401 44.53 -8.85 -27.33
CA PHE A 401 45.60 -9.85 -27.46
C PHE A 401 46.20 -10.23 -26.11
N VAL A 402 46.42 -9.24 -25.22
CA VAL A 402 46.92 -9.50 -23.85
C VAL A 402 45.91 -10.33 -23.07
N SER A 403 44.63 -9.97 -23.10
CA SER A 403 43.58 -10.69 -22.38
C SER A 403 43.26 -12.08 -22.95
N ALA A 404 43.68 -12.38 -24.18
CA ALA A 404 43.54 -13.72 -24.77
C ALA A 404 44.76 -14.62 -24.48
N SER A 405 45.88 -14.04 -24.06
CA SER A 405 47.09 -14.77 -23.67
C SER A 405 47.14 -15.12 -22.18
N ASP A 406 46.39 -14.40 -21.35
CA ASP A 406 46.14 -14.71 -19.94
C ASP A 406 44.97 -15.70 -19.81
#